data_AF-A0A2V8C4E9-F1
#
_entry.id   AF-A0A2V8C4E9-F1
#
_cell.length_a   1.000
_cell.length_b   1.000
_cell.length_c   1.000
_cell.angle_alpha   90.00
_cell.angle_beta   90.00
_cell.angle_gamma   90.00
#
_symmetry.space_group_name_H-M   'P 1'
#
loop_
_entity.id
_entity.type
_entity.pdbx_description
1 polymer ?
#
loop_
_entity_poly.entity_id
_entity_poly.type
_entity_poly.pdbx_seq_one_letter_code
_entity_poly.pdbx_strand_id
1 'polypeptide(L)'
;MPRPGEPGYETWKNPKEIPVGGGAVWTGFGLDVENGDLHVAVTNPSPDLPVHLRQGDNLYTNSVVALDVRTGTLRWHRQLVPNDSHDWDVTHAAPLFTAAINGATRRLVATVGKDGMLRALDRDTHKVLWEAPVTTRENADAPVTTTPMRVCPGVLGGSEWNGPAYNPATSLIYVPAVDWCTTFTAFEQVR
;
A
#
# COMPACT_ATOMS: atom_id res chain seq x y z
N MET A 1 -4.38 -13.12 6.06
CA MET A 1 -4.31 -12.78 7.49
C MET A 1 -3.36 -13.74 8.19
N PRO A 2 -2.50 -13.27 9.12
CA PRO A 2 -1.72 -14.12 10.02
C PRO A 2 -2.61 -15.08 10.83
N ARG A 3 -2.07 -16.23 11.26
CA ARG A 3 -2.78 -17.19 12.13
C ARG A 3 -2.67 -16.81 13.60
N PRO A 4 -3.53 -17.34 14.49
CA PRO A 4 -3.38 -17.13 15.93
C PRO A 4 -1.97 -17.46 16.43
N GLY A 5 -1.32 -16.49 17.06
CA GLY A 5 0.07 -16.60 17.56
C GLY A 5 1.15 -16.14 16.57
N GLU A 6 0.80 -15.86 15.31
CA GLU A 6 1.71 -15.22 14.34
C GLU A 6 1.69 -13.68 14.50
N PRO A 7 2.81 -12.99 14.26
CA PRO A 7 2.87 -11.53 14.32
C PRO A 7 1.84 -10.86 13.40
N GLY A 8 1.20 -9.80 13.89
CA GLY A 8 0.18 -9.04 13.15
C GLY A 8 -1.23 -9.60 13.30
N TYR A 9 -1.41 -10.80 13.86
CA TYR A 9 -2.73 -11.38 14.13
C TYR A 9 -3.58 -10.46 15.03
N GLU A 10 -2.96 -9.83 16.03
CA GLU A 10 -3.59 -8.91 16.97
C GLU A 10 -4.15 -7.63 16.33
N THR A 11 -3.74 -7.33 15.09
CA THR A 11 -4.24 -6.17 14.34
C THR A 11 -5.56 -6.43 13.63
N TRP A 12 -6.10 -7.65 13.73
CA TRP A 12 -7.40 -8.03 13.16
C TRP A 12 -8.42 -8.24 14.28
N LYS A 13 -9.46 -7.39 14.31
CA LYS A 13 -10.58 -7.45 15.25
C LYS A 13 -11.87 -7.77 14.51
N ASN A 14 -11.93 -8.96 13.92
CA ASN A 14 -13.08 -9.39 13.12
C ASN A 14 -14.12 -10.16 13.94
N PRO A 15 -15.41 -10.06 13.59
CA PRO A 15 -16.45 -10.97 14.08
C PRO A 15 -16.13 -12.43 13.72
N LYS A 16 -16.62 -13.36 14.53
CA LYS A 16 -16.59 -14.79 14.19
C LYS A 16 -17.44 -15.04 12.93
N GLU A 17 -17.04 -16.04 12.13
CA GLU A 17 -17.78 -16.55 10.96
C GLU A 17 -17.77 -15.68 9.69
N ILE A 18 -17.18 -14.49 9.69
CA ILE A 18 -16.97 -13.69 8.48
C ILE A 18 -15.59 -14.01 7.90
N PRO A 19 -15.48 -14.49 6.64
CA PRO A 19 -14.19 -14.60 5.97
C PRO A 19 -13.56 -13.22 5.83
N VAL A 20 -12.45 -13.01 6.53
CA VAL A 20 -11.63 -11.80 6.44
C VAL A 20 -10.24 -12.15 5.93
N GLY A 21 -9.63 -11.24 5.19
CA GLY A 21 -8.37 -11.51 4.52
C GLY A 21 -7.99 -10.40 3.57
N GLY A 22 -7.79 -10.73 2.30
CA GLY A 22 -7.19 -9.83 1.32
C GLY A 22 -5.67 -9.94 1.33
N GLY A 23 -4.99 -8.86 0.96
CA GLY A 23 -3.55 -8.85 0.74
C GLY A 23 -3.19 -9.66 -0.49
N ALA A 24 -4.00 -9.54 -1.55
CA ALA A 24 -3.64 -10.12 -2.83
C ALA A 24 -2.36 -9.47 -3.35
N VAL A 25 -1.74 -10.13 -4.32
CA VAL A 25 -0.50 -9.69 -4.94
C VAL A 25 -0.69 -9.84 -6.43
N TRP A 26 -0.93 -8.72 -7.12
CA TRP A 26 -1.38 -8.71 -8.51
C TRP A 26 -0.51 -7.86 -9.45
N THR A 27 0.60 -7.33 -8.96
CA THR A 27 1.58 -6.52 -9.71
C THR A 27 2.99 -7.11 -9.65
N GLY A 28 3.93 -6.50 -10.38
CA GLY A 28 5.33 -6.92 -10.44
C GLY A 28 6.09 -6.71 -9.13
N PHE A 29 7.11 -7.54 -8.91
CA PHE A 29 8.00 -7.47 -7.74
C PHE A 29 9.28 -6.71 -8.03
N GLY A 30 9.83 -6.09 -7.00
CA GLY A 30 11.18 -5.56 -7.02
C GLY A 30 12.16 -6.61 -6.46
N LEU A 31 13.26 -6.88 -7.15
CA LEU A 31 14.28 -7.81 -6.66
C LEU A 31 15.59 -7.08 -6.34
N ASP A 32 15.98 -7.07 -5.08
CA ASP A 32 17.33 -6.70 -4.66
C ASP A 32 18.23 -7.94 -4.73
N VAL A 33 18.99 -8.08 -5.82
CA VAL A 33 19.88 -9.23 -6.04
C VAL A 33 21.04 -9.26 -5.05
N GLU A 34 21.51 -8.08 -4.60
CA GLU A 34 22.65 -7.96 -3.69
C GLU A 34 22.30 -8.53 -2.31
N ASN A 35 21.14 -8.13 -1.77
CA ASN A 35 20.67 -8.58 -0.47
C ASN A 35 19.86 -9.89 -0.51
N GLY A 36 19.37 -10.28 -1.68
CA GLY A 36 18.46 -11.42 -1.84
C GLY A 36 17.04 -11.12 -1.33
N ASP A 37 16.60 -9.87 -1.43
CA ASP A 37 15.29 -9.43 -0.96
C ASP A 37 14.31 -9.28 -2.14
N LEU A 38 13.19 -10.00 -2.08
CA LEU A 38 12.05 -9.82 -2.97
C LEU A 38 11.07 -8.84 -2.31
N HIS A 39 10.96 -7.64 -2.89
CA HIS A 39 10.04 -6.59 -2.46
C HIS A 39 8.69 -6.78 -3.15
N VAL A 40 7.65 -6.92 -2.34
CA VAL A 40 6.28 -7.22 -2.78
C VAL A 40 5.34 -6.17 -2.22
N ALA A 41 4.45 -5.67 -3.07
CA ALA A 41 3.33 -4.84 -2.66
C ALA A 41 2.13 -5.75 -2.32
N VAL A 42 1.72 -5.74 -1.06
CA VAL A 42 0.56 -6.48 -0.57
C VAL A 42 -0.62 -5.53 -0.55
N THR A 43 -1.72 -5.92 -1.19
CA THR A 43 -2.84 -5.01 -1.48
C THR A 43 -3.87 -4.93 -0.33
N ASN A 44 -5.04 -4.34 -0.58
CA ASN A 44 -6.08 -4.07 0.40
C ASN A 44 -6.53 -5.29 1.24
N PRO A 45 -7.06 -5.04 2.44
CA PRO A 45 -7.77 -6.03 3.23
C PRO A 45 -9.20 -6.27 2.72
N SER A 46 -9.68 -7.49 2.93
CA SER A 46 -11.01 -7.94 2.56
C SER A 46 -11.86 -8.25 3.79
N PRO A 47 -13.16 -7.90 3.80
CA PRO A 47 -13.91 -7.24 2.73
C PRO A 47 -13.49 -5.77 2.50
N ASP A 48 -13.50 -5.30 1.26
CA ASP A 48 -12.75 -4.11 0.83
C ASP A 48 -13.25 -2.79 1.45
N LEU A 49 -14.58 -2.63 1.60
CA LEU A 49 -15.21 -1.38 2.06
C LEU A 49 -15.80 -1.43 3.50
N PRO A 50 -16.46 -2.52 3.97
CA PRO A 50 -17.11 -2.52 5.29
C PRO A 50 -16.08 -2.76 6.41
N VAL A 51 -15.30 -1.73 6.72
CA VAL A 51 -14.21 -1.75 7.71
C VAL A 51 -14.63 -2.24 9.09
N HIS A 52 -15.89 -2.00 9.49
CA HIS A 52 -16.42 -2.47 10.76
C HIS A 52 -16.39 -4.01 10.92
N LEU A 53 -16.30 -4.77 9.81
CA LEU A 53 -16.16 -6.23 9.83
C LEU A 53 -14.71 -6.71 10.05
N ARG A 54 -13.73 -5.81 9.97
CA ARG A 54 -12.31 -6.10 10.10
C ARG A 54 -11.55 -4.94 10.75
N GLN A 55 -12.01 -4.49 11.91
CA GLN A 55 -11.37 -3.36 12.59
C GLN A 55 -9.90 -3.63 12.93
N GLY A 56 -9.09 -2.57 12.94
CA GLY A 56 -7.66 -2.61 13.27
C GLY A 56 -6.79 -2.48 12.02
N ASP A 57 -5.47 -2.45 12.20
CA ASP A 57 -4.56 -2.08 11.11
C ASP A 57 -4.55 -3.09 9.94
N ASN A 58 -4.98 -4.33 10.18
CA ASN A 58 -5.09 -5.40 9.17
C ASN A 58 -3.73 -5.86 8.58
N LEU A 59 -2.69 -6.02 9.39
CA LEU A 59 -1.38 -6.46 8.86
C LEU A 59 -1.46 -7.84 8.20
N TYR A 60 -0.85 -8.06 7.03
CA TYR A 60 0.12 -7.22 6.31
C TYR A 60 -0.46 -6.53 5.07
N THR A 61 -1.76 -6.22 5.03
CA THR A 61 -2.36 -5.56 3.86
C THR A 61 -1.87 -4.14 3.68
N ASN A 62 -1.96 -3.64 2.45
CA ASN A 62 -1.47 -2.32 2.05
C ASN A 62 -0.07 -2.02 2.59
N SER A 63 0.83 -2.98 2.40
CA SER A 63 2.20 -2.93 2.88
C SER A 63 3.17 -3.22 1.75
N VAL A 64 4.35 -2.61 1.83
CA VAL A 64 5.53 -3.19 1.19
C VAL A 64 6.11 -4.22 2.16
N VAL A 65 6.31 -5.44 1.68
CA VAL A 65 7.02 -6.50 2.41
C VAL A 65 8.29 -6.87 1.66
N ALA A 66 9.35 -7.21 2.39
CA ALA A 66 10.53 -7.84 1.83
C ALA A 66 10.64 -9.27 2.32
N LEU A 67 10.74 -10.19 1.38
CA LEU A 67 10.91 -11.61 1.62
C LEU A 67 12.33 -12.01 1.25
N ASP A 68 12.93 -12.93 1.99
CA ASP A 68 14.09 -13.67 1.49
C ASP A 68 13.69 -14.42 0.22
N VAL A 69 14.33 -14.10 -0.91
CA VAL A 69 13.94 -14.63 -2.22
C VAL A 69 14.10 -16.16 -2.33
N ARG A 70 14.95 -16.77 -1.49
CA ARG A 70 15.23 -18.22 -1.54
C ARG A 70 14.27 -19.03 -0.68
N THR A 71 13.80 -18.45 0.43
CA THR A 71 13.02 -19.17 1.44
C THR A 71 11.58 -18.68 1.56
N GLY A 72 11.27 -17.48 1.04
CA GLY A 72 9.99 -16.80 1.24
C GLY A 72 9.79 -16.24 2.64
N THR A 73 10.81 -16.29 3.50
CA THR A 73 10.71 -15.78 4.89
C THR A 73 10.58 -14.27 4.90
N LEU A 74 9.59 -13.75 5.64
CA LEU A 74 9.44 -12.30 5.85
C LEU A 74 10.65 -11.73 6.59
N ARG A 75 11.31 -10.74 5.99
CA ARG A 75 12.45 -10.02 6.58
C ARG A 75 12.02 -8.73 7.25
N TRP A 76 11.20 -7.95 6.56
CA TRP A 76 10.62 -6.72 7.08
C TRP A 76 9.34 -6.35 6.32
N HIS A 77 8.55 -5.46 6.91
CA HIS A 77 7.41 -4.85 6.26
C HIS A 77 7.26 -3.37 6.64
N ARG A 78 6.59 -2.62 5.79
CA ARG A 78 6.15 -1.25 6.05
C ARG A 78 4.73 -1.08 5.53
N GLN A 79 3.77 -0.98 6.45
CA GLN A 79 2.38 -0.68 6.11
C GLN A 79 2.23 0.81 5.78
N LEU A 80 1.48 1.10 4.72
CA LEU A 80 1.30 2.45 4.18
C LEU A 80 -0.15 2.93 4.31
N VAL A 81 -1.13 2.03 4.19
CA VAL A 81 -2.56 2.35 4.32
C VAL A 81 -3.20 1.38 5.33
N PRO A 82 -3.04 1.63 6.65
CA PRO A 82 -3.65 0.80 7.69
C PRO A 82 -5.17 0.96 7.69
N ASN A 83 -5.90 -0.11 8.05
CA ASN A 83 -7.35 -0.08 8.23
C ASN A 83 -8.12 0.55 7.04
N ASP A 84 -7.68 0.23 5.81
CA ASP A 84 -8.18 0.82 4.58
C ASP A 84 -9.72 0.67 4.43
N SER A 85 -10.37 1.72 3.94
CA SER A 85 -11.82 1.81 3.72
C SER A 85 -12.20 2.13 2.27
N HIS A 86 -11.23 2.22 1.38
CA HIS A 86 -11.43 2.82 0.04
C HIS A 86 -11.04 1.89 -1.11
N ASP A 87 -10.63 0.65 -0.83
CA ASP A 87 -9.96 -0.24 -1.80
C ASP A 87 -8.64 0.37 -2.31
N TRP A 88 -7.87 0.98 -1.41
CA TRP A 88 -6.63 1.65 -1.77
C TRP A 88 -5.42 0.75 -1.68
N ASP A 89 -5.38 -0.20 -2.61
CA ASP A 89 -4.26 -1.10 -2.82
C ASP A 89 -2.93 -0.34 -2.86
N VAL A 90 -1.98 -0.76 -2.03
CA VAL A 90 -0.56 -0.53 -2.33
C VAL A 90 -0.21 -1.46 -3.48
N THR A 91 0.06 -0.90 -4.65
CA THR A 91 0.17 -1.68 -5.88
C THR A 91 1.61 -1.92 -6.29
N HIS A 92 2.59 -1.12 -5.86
CA HIS A 92 3.97 -1.27 -6.36
C HIS A 92 5.02 -1.22 -5.26
N ALA A 93 6.06 -2.04 -5.42
CA ALA A 93 7.29 -2.04 -4.62
C ALA A 93 8.52 -2.06 -5.55
N ALA A 94 8.47 -1.24 -6.60
CA ALA A 94 9.46 -1.07 -7.64
C ALA A 94 9.25 0.29 -8.33
N PRO A 95 10.27 0.88 -8.98
CA PRO A 95 11.64 0.36 -9.13
C PRO A 95 12.47 0.48 -7.85
N LEU A 96 13.55 -0.30 -7.80
CA LEU A 96 14.64 -0.13 -6.85
C LEU A 96 15.71 0.76 -7.51
N PHE A 97 16.21 1.73 -6.78
CA PHE A 97 17.18 2.70 -7.31
C PHE A 97 18.08 3.25 -6.21
N THR A 98 19.05 4.07 -6.61
CA THR A 98 19.94 4.78 -5.71
C THR A 98 19.90 6.25 -6.08
N ALA A 99 19.72 7.13 -5.09
CA ALA A 99 19.68 8.57 -5.30
C ALA A 99 20.31 9.30 -4.11
N ALA A 100 20.79 10.52 -4.35
CA ALA A 100 21.22 11.42 -3.29
C ALA A 100 19.99 12.10 -2.66
N ILE A 101 19.77 11.86 -1.37
CA ILE A 101 18.73 12.54 -0.58
C ILE A 101 19.42 13.25 0.57
N ASN A 102 19.20 14.56 0.70
CA ASN A 102 19.80 15.40 1.74
C ASN A 102 21.33 15.26 1.84
N GLY A 103 22.01 15.20 0.68
CA GLY A 103 23.47 15.09 0.59
C GLY A 103 24.05 13.71 0.85
N ALA A 104 23.22 12.68 1.05
CA ALA A 104 23.67 11.32 1.28
C ALA A 104 23.05 10.34 0.30
N THR A 105 23.87 9.42 -0.21
CA THR A 105 23.42 8.34 -1.09
C THR A 105 22.50 7.40 -0.32
N ARG A 106 21.34 7.08 -0.88
CA ARG A 106 20.32 6.19 -0.31
C ARG A 106 19.93 5.12 -1.31
N ARG A 107 19.75 3.89 -0.83
CA ARG A 107 19.20 2.77 -1.59
C ARG A 107 17.69 2.77 -1.38
N LEU A 108 16.92 2.93 -2.44
CA LEU A 108 15.50 3.23 -2.36
C LEU A 108 14.67 2.18 -3.07
N VAL A 109 13.44 2.00 -2.61
CA VAL A 109 12.35 1.39 -3.35
C VAL A 109 11.22 2.42 -3.47
N ALA A 110 10.77 2.66 -4.70
CA ALA A 110 9.57 3.44 -4.93
C ALA A 110 8.34 2.57 -4.71
N THR A 111 7.33 3.15 -4.07
CA THR A 111 6.02 2.55 -3.89
C THR A 111 4.94 3.56 -4.20
N VAL A 112 3.89 3.11 -4.86
CA VAL A 112 2.69 3.88 -5.17
C VAL A 112 1.51 2.93 -5.05
N GLY A 113 0.33 3.50 -4.87
CA GLY A 113 -0.91 2.73 -4.82
C GLY A 113 -2.11 3.53 -5.31
N LYS A 114 -3.26 2.89 -5.16
CA LYS A 114 -4.57 3.48 -5.41
C LYS A 114 -4.85 4.66 -4.47
N ASP A 115 -4.17 4.79 -3.33
CA ASP A 115 -4.24 5.97 -2.46
C ASP A 115 -3.66 7.26 -3.08
N GLY A 116 -3.02 7.17 -4.25
CA GLY A 116 -2.54 8.32 -5.00
C GLY A 116 -1.27 8.96 -4.41
N MET A 117 -0.53 8.22 -3.59
CA MET A 117 0.71 8.70 -2.96
C MET A 117 1.92 7.91 -3.47
N LEU A 118 2.84 8.61 -4.14
CA LEU A 118 4.18 8.09 -4.41
C LEU A 118 5.02 8.26 -3.14
N ARG A 119 5.73 7.21 -2.74
CA ARG A 119 6.64 7.21 -1.59
C ARG A 119 7.96 6.56 -1.98
N ALA A 120 9.05 7.02 -1.38
CA ALA A 120 10.32 6.28 -1.40
C ALA A 120 10.65 5.77 -0.02
N LEU A 121 10.86 4.46 0.08
CA LEU A 121 11.35 3.80 1.28
C LEU A 121 12.85 3.57 1.13
N ASP A 122 13.57 3.81 2.21
CA ASP A 122 14.97 3.43 2.32
C ASP A 122 15.10 1.93 2.56
N ARG A 123 15.87 1.22 1.74
CA ARG A 123 16.04 -0.23 1.80
C ARG A 123 16.87 -0.70 3.00
N ASP A 124 17.61 0.19 3.66
CA ASP A 124 18.47 -0.18 4.79
C ASP A 124 17.76 0.04 6.14
N THR A 125 16.95 1.10 6.22
CA THR A 125 16.24 1.50 7.44
C THR A 125 14.75 1.17 7.42
N HIS A 126 14.21 0.82 6.25
CA HIS A 126 12.80 0.51 5.97
C HIS A 126 11.83 1.66 6.26
N LYS A 127 12.36 2.89 6.39
CA LYS A 127 11.58 4.10 6.66
C LYS A 127 11.17 4.77 5.35
N VAL A 128 9.99 5.36 5.35
CA VAL A 128 9.58 6.31 4.30
C VAL A 128 10.45 7.56 4.45
N LEU A 129 11.20 7.91 3.42
CA LEU A 129 12.06 9.11 3.41
C LEU A 129 11.32 10.34 2.90
N TRP A 130 10.44 10.14 1.91
CA TRP A 130 9.59 11.18 1.38
C TRP A 130 8.34 10.59 0.75
N GLU A 131 7.33 11.43 0.61
CA GLU A 131 6.06 11.12 -0.03
C GLU A 131 5.54 12.33 -0.80
N ALA A 132 4.84 12.09 -1.91
CA ALA A 132 4.25 13.11 -2.75
C ALA A 132 2.94 12.61 -3.38
N PRO A 133 1.87 13.43 -3.39
CA PRO A 133 0.66 13.07 -4.13
C PRO A 133 0.93 13.07 -5.63
N VAL A 134 0.38 12.09 -6.34
CA VAL A 134 0.45 12.00 -7.81
C VAL A 134 -0.87 12.34 -8.50
N THR A 135 -1.91 12.61 -7.70
CA THR A 135 -3.27 12.90 -8.15
C THR A 135 -4.00 13.75 -7.09
N THR A 136 -5.24 14.15 -7.37
CA THR A 136 -6.08 14.88 -6.40
C THR A 136 -6.37 14.02 -5.17
N ARG A 137 -6.12 14.55 -3.96
CA ARG A 137 -6.42 13.92 -2.68
C ARG A 137 -7.48 14.69 -1.88
N GLU A 138 -8.73 14.60 -2.33
CA GLU A 138 -9.88 15.26 -1.69
C GLU A 138 -10.50 14.32 -0.66
N ASN A 139 -10.68 14.79 0.58
CA ASN A 139 -11.25 14.03 1.69
C ASN A 139 -10.58 12.66 1.96
N ALA A 140 -9.32 12.50 1.53
CA ALA A 140 -8.67 11.19 1.53
C ALA A 140 -8.43 10.61 2.94
N ASP A 141 -8.24 11.49 3.92
CA ASP A 141 -8.01 11.12 5.32
C ASP A 141 -9.30 11.24 6.16
N ALA A 142 -10.43 11.63 5.54
CA ALA A 142 -11.70 11.75 6.23
C ALA A 142 -12.38 10.37 6.36
N PRO A 143 -12.95 10.04 7.53
CA PRO A 143 -13.63 8.76 7.71
C PRO A 143 -14.90 8.70 6.84
N VAL A 144 -15.11 7.55 6.19
CA VAL A 144 -16.36 7.28 5.47
C VAL A 144 -17.51 7.19 6.48
N THR A 145 -18.55 8.00 6.29
CA THR A 145 -19.75 8.03 7.15
C THR A 145 -21.00 7.67 6.36
N THR A 146 -22.16 7.64 7.03
CA THR A 146 -23.48 7.47 6.40
C THR A 146 -23.90 8.68 5.56
N THR A 147 -23.19 9.81 5.67
CA THR A 147 -23.38 10.97 4.79
C THR A 147 -22.53 10.79 3.54
N PRO A 148 -23.13 10.85 2.33
CA PRO A 148 -22.37 10.75 1.09
C PRO A 148 -21.27 11.80 1.00
N MET A 149 -20.06 11.36 0.70
CA MET A 149 -18.90 12.23 0.56
C MET A 149 -18.14 11.90 -0.72
N ARG A 150 -17.73 12.93 -1.44
CA ARG A 150 -16.83 12.79 -2.58
C ARG A 150 -15.40 12.57 -2.05
N VAL A 151 -14.73 11.53 -2.53
CA VAL A 151 -13.35 11.22 -2.19
C VAL A 151 -12.53 11.10 -3.46
N CYS A 152 -11.35 11.71 -3.46
CA CYS A 152 -10.31 11.52 -4.46
C CYS A 152 -9.04 11.01 -3.74
N PRO A 153 -8.35 9.97 -4.22
CA PRO A 153 -8.74 9.14 -5.36
C PRO A 153 -10.01 8.34 -5.09
N GLY A 154 -10.73 7.99 -6.16
CA GLY A 154 -11.88 7.10 -6.07
C GLY A 154 -11.48 5.63 -5.85
N VAL A 155 -12.44 4.72 -6.03
CA VAL A 155 -12.18 3.27 -5.94
C VAL A 155 -11.23 2.76 -7.04
N LEU A 156 -11.17 3.46 -8.19
CA LEU A 156 -10.20 3.22 -9.27
C LEU A 156 -8.81 3.80 -8.98
N GLY A 157 -8.61 4.33 -7.77
CA GLY A 157 -7.33 4.80 -7.28
C GLY A 157 -6.65 5.91 -8.07
N GLY A 158 -5.47 6.30 -7.56
CA GLY A 158 -4.57 7.26 -8.17
C GLY A 158 -3.48 6.61 -9.04
N SER A 159 -3.11 5.35 -8.77
CA SER A 159 -2.19 4.57 -9.60
C SER A 159 -2.52 3.08 -9.48
N GLU A 160 -2.95 2.50 -10.59
CA GLU A 160 -3.44 1.12 -10.69
C GLU A 160 -2.29 0.15 -11.00
N TRP A 161 -2.41 -0.67 -12.06
CA TRP A 161 -1.42 -1.68 -12.48
C TRP A 161 -0.20 -1.11 -13.21
N ASN A 162 -0.21 0.18 -13.56
CA ASN A 162 0.70 0.78 -14.53
C ASN A 162 2.09 1.16 -14.00
N GLY A 163 2.30 1.16 -12.67
CA GLY A 163 3.61 1.24 -11.99
C GLY A 163 4.48 2.48 -12.26
N PRO A 164 5.33 2.89 -11.32
CA PRO A 164 6.25 4.00 -11.55
C PRO A 164 7.50 3.54 -12.32
N ALA A 165 8.15 4.44 -13.04
CA ALA A 165 9.42 4.22 -13.72
C ALA A 165 10.46 5.25 -13.27
N TYR A 166 11.73 4.88 -13.16
CA TYR A 166 12.81 5.79 -12.74
C TYR A 166 13.85 5.94 -13.85
N ASN A 167 14.26 7.19 -14.13
CA ASN A 167 15.37 7.50 -15.02
C ASN A 167 16.57 8.03 -14.22
N PRO A 168 17.68 7.29 -14.11
CA PRO A 168 18.85 7.71 -13.35
C PRO A 168 19.58 8.92 -13.97
N ALA A 169 19.48 9.14 -15.28
CA ALA A 169 20.15 10.26 -15.94
C ALA A 169 19.52 11.61 -15.58
N THR A 170 18.21 11.63 -15.35
CA THR A 170 17.47 12.85 -14.95
C THR A 170 17.12 12.87 -13.47
N SER A 171 17.33 11.76 -12.75
CA SER A 171 16.86 11.57 -11.37
C SER A 171 15.35 11.81 -11.20
N LEU A 172 14.56 11.45 -12.21
CA LEU A 172 13.10 11.60 -12.20
C LEU A 172 12.40 10.25 -12.09
N ILE A 173 11.32 10.24 -11.31
CA ILE A 173 10.32 9.16 -11.29
C ILE A 173 9.10 9.63 -12.09
N TYR A 174 8.64 8.78 -13.00
CA TYR A 174 7.44 8.97 -13.79
C TYR A 174 6.35 8.05 -13.24
N VAL A 175 5.22 8.62 -12.83
CA VAL A 175 4.10 7.87 -12.30
C VAL A 175 2.90 8.07 -13.23
N PRO A 176 2.42 7.02 -13.89
CA PRO A 176 1.14 7.07 -14.57
C PRO A 176 0.03 7.17 -13.50
N ALA A 177 -0.75 8.24 -13.58
CA ALA A 177 -1.73 8.61 -12.57
C ALA A 177 -3.14 8.72 -13.14
N VAL A 178 -4.13 8.40 -12.31
CA VAL A 178 -5.56 8.54 -12.59
C VAL A 178 -6.09 9.64 -11.67
N ASP A 179 -6.71 10.67 -12.26
CA ASP A 179 -7.37 11.75 -11.52
C ASP A 179 -8.88 11.54 -11.55
N TRP A 180 -9.34 10.62 -10.69
CA TRP A 180 -10.72 10.18 -10.58
C TRP A 180 -11.16 10.15 -9.13
N CYS A 181 -12.45 10.37 -8.91
CA CYS A 181 -13.03 10.44 -7.57
C CYS A 181 -14.34 9.65 -7.52
N THR A 182 -14.73 9.21 -6.33
CA THR A 182 -15.93 8.41 -6.10
C THR A 182 -16.69 8.94 -4.90
N THR A 183 -18.01 8.79 -4.89
CA THR A 183 -18.81 9.09 -3.70
C THR A 183 -18.84 7.85 -2.80
N PHE A 184 -18.30 7.96 -1.59
CA PHE A 184 -18.35 6.92 -0.58
C PHE A 184 -19.51 7.17 0.40
N THR A 185 -20.15 6.11 0.86
CA THR A 185 -21.20 6.15 1.88
C THR A 185 -21.19 4.83 2.64
N ALA A 186 -21.11 4.89 3.97
CA ALA A 186 -21.22 3.73 4.83
C ALA A 186 -22.70 3.35 5.02
N PHE A 187 -22.96 2.05 5.15
CA PHE A 187 -24.27 1.51 5.50
C PHE A 187 -24.16 0.66 6.77
N GLU A 188 -25.16 0.78 7.66
CA GLU A 188 -25.22 0.01 8.90
C GLU A 188 -25.59 -1.48 8.66
N GLN A 189 -26.17 -1.78 7.50
CA GLN A 189 -26.49 -3.13 7.07
C GLN A 189 -25.97 -3.35 5.64
N VAL A 190 -25.05 -4.29 5.49
CA VAL A 190 -24.68 -4.84 4.18
C VAL A 190 -25.80 -5.81 3.79
N ARG A 191 -26.62 -5.46 2.79
CA ARG A 191 -27.67 -6.33 2.26
C ARG A 191 -27.11 -7.34 1.27
#